data_AF-A0A835RQQ9-F1
#
_entry.id   AF-A0A835RQQ9-F1
#
_cell.length_a   1.000
_cell.length_b   1.000
_cell.length_c   1.000
_cell.angle_alpha   90.00
_cell.angle_beta   90.00
_cell.angle_gamma   90.00
#
_symmetry.space_group_name_H-M   'P 1'
#
loop_
_entity.id
_entity.type
_entity.pdbx_description
1 polymer ?
#
loop_
_entity_poly.entity_id
_entity_poly.type
_entity_poly.pdbx_seq_one_letter_code
_entity_poly.pdbx_strand_id
1 'polypeptide(L)'
;MASILEDLTNARGNGIAVVTVPLPAQGHLNALLQFSAHLTNHGIDVHYIGSAIHNRQARHRTHRGFHGLIASSTHRLHFHDLPFPFAASTASLIPNVEIFVFYPCSAISSLFFLQQGLGKLDENPILPGLHTRVSMHDCISDGFREFFFRQMRSQTAVIAGRIMNTSHAIEGAILDELLEEWKMEHIFAVGPLNPGRPSTGSTTKTSASSGWTSSRRLP
;
A
#
# COMPACT_ATOMS: atom_id res chain seq x y z
N MET A 1 -9.11 21.24 -3.10
CA MET A 1 -7.68 21.53 -2.85
C MET A 1 -7.51 22.53 -1.72
N ALA A 2 -8.09 23.73 -1.79
CA ALA A 2 -8.02 24.71 -0.71
C ALA A 2 -8.52 24.15 0.64
N SER A 3 -9.66 23.45 0.67
CA SER A 3 -10.18 22.82 1.90
C SER A 3 -9.28 21.73 2.48
N ILE A 4 -8.61 20.94 1.64
CA ILE A 4 -7.69 19.89 2.09
C ILE A 4 -6.42 20.51 2.65
N LEU A 5 -5.90 21.53 1.99
CA LEU A 5 -4.74 22.27 2.50
C LEU A 5 -5.10 22.95 3.82
N GLU A 6 -6.29 23.53 3.94
CA GLU A 6 -6.81 24.12 5.17
C GLU A 6 -6.94 23.10 6.30
N ASP A 7 -7.55 21.94 6.04
CA ASP A 7 -7.66 20.82 7.00
C ASP A 7 -6.28 20.32 7.45
N LEU A 8 -5.34 20.14 6.52
CA LEU A 8 -3.96 19.71 6.81
C LEU A 8 -3.16 20.79 7.55
N THR A 9 -3.42 22.08 7.28
CA THR A 9 -2.83 23.18 8.04
C THR A 9 -3.49 23.37 9.41
N ASN A 10 -4.76 22.98 9.59
CA ASN A 10 -5.46 23.06 10.87
C ASN A 10 -5.12 21.87 11.79
N ALA A 11 -4.78 20.72 11.23
CA ALA A 11 -4.19 19.59 11.96
C ALA A 11 -2.85 19.94 12.67
N ARG A 12 -2.27 21.11 12.37
CA ARG A 12 -1.08 21.67 13.05
C ARG A 12 -1.27 21.96 14.55
N GLY A 13 -2.49 21.83 15.07
CA GLY A 13 -2.74 21.83 16.52
C GLY A 13 -2.22 20.56 17.20
N ASN A 14 -0.90 20.44 17.38
CA ASN A 14 -0.20 19.44 18.20
C ASN A 14 -0.22 17.94 17.76
N GLY A 15 -0.62 17.58 16.53
CA GLY A 15 -0.69 16.18 16.07
C GLY A 15 0.04 15.88 14.76
N ILE A 16 0.40 14.60 14.53
CA ILE A 16 0.85 14.08 13.24
C ILE A 16 -0.38 13.64 12.43
N ALA A 17 -0.51 14.12 11.20
CA ALA A 17 -1.52 13.66 10.24
C ALA A 17 -0.87 13.00 9.03
N VAL A 18 -1.49 11.94 8.50
CA VAL A 18 -0.98 11.19 7.35
C VAL A 18 -1.91 11.35 6.17
N VAL A 19 -1.37 11.75 5.02
CA VAL A 19 -2.10 11.80 3.76
C VAL A 19 -1.78 10.56 2.94
N THR A 20 -2.79 9.75 2.64
CA THR A 20 -2.62 8.55 1.80
C THR A 20 -3.22 8.77 0.42
N VAL A 21 -2.40 8.55 -0.61
CA VAL A 21 -2.75 8.78 -2.01
C VAL A 21 -2.59 7.46 -2.79
N PRO A 22 -3.65 6.65 -2.93
CA PRO A 22 -3.59 5.46 -3.76
C PRO A 22 -3.32 5.78 -5.24
N LEU A 23 -2.35 5.08 -5.82
CA LEU A 23 -2.32 4.91 -7.27
C LEU A 23 -3.49 4.02 -7.71
N PRO A 24 -4.21 4.37 -8.78
CA PRO A 24 -5.35 3.60 -9.28
C PRO A 24 -4.87 2.30 -9.97
N ALA A 25 -4.43 1.33 -9.18
CA ALA A 25 -4.10 -0.03 -9.59
C ALA A 25 -4.83 -1.00 -8.66
N GLN A 26 -5.75 -1.80 -9.21
CA GLN A 26 -6.86 -2.43 -8.49
C GLN A 26 -6.48 -3.22 -7.21
N GLY A 27 -5.27 -3.80 -7.13
CA GLY A 27 -4.78 -4.55 -5.96
C GLY A 27 -4.08 -3.70 -4.89
N HIS A 28 -3.41 -2.61 -5.26
CA HIS A 28 -2.61 -1.79 -4.36
C HIS A 28 -3.45 -0.98 -3.36
N LEU A 29 -4.69 -0.64 -3.75
CA LEU A 29 -5.60 0.13 -2.90
C LEU A 29 -5.96 -0.59 -1.60
N ASN A 30 -6.04 -1.92 -1.61
CA ASN A 30 -6.48 -2.67 -0.43
C ASN A 30 -5.40 -2.68 0.67
N ALA A 31 -4.14 -2.92 0.30
CA ALA A 31 -3.03 -2.90 1.24
C ALA A 31 -2.81 -1.47 1.81
N LEU A 32 -2.93 -0.43 0.97
CA LEU A 32 -2.84 0.95 1.47
C LEU A 32 -4.00 1.32 2.40
N LEU A 33 -5.21 0.81 2.13
CA LEU A 33 -6.36 0.99 3.02
C LEU A 33 -6.17 0.26 4.36
N GLN A 34 -5.59 -0.95 4.34
CA GLN A 34 -5.21 -1.68 5.56
C GLN A 34 -4.17 -0.93 6.39
N PHE A 35 -3.14 -0.40 5.72
CA PHE A 35 -2.14 0.42 6.37
C PHE A 35 -2.75 1.69 6.97
N SER A 36 -3.63 2.36 6.22
CA SER A 36 -4.38 3.54 6.71
C SER A 36 -5.18 3.20 7.97
N ALA A 37 -5.88 2.07 7.98
CA ALA A 37 -6.62 1.59 9.16
C ALA A 37 -5.69 1.31 10.35
N HIS A 38 -4.54 0.67 10.10
CA HIS A 38 -3.55 0.41 11.14
C HIS A 38 -3.04 1.69 11.81
N LEU A 39 -2.77 2.75 11.03
CA LEU A 39 -2.39 4.06 11.56
C LEU A 39 -3.50 4.68 12.41
N THR A 40 -4.75 4.64 11.96
CA THR A 40 -5.87 5.19 12.74
C THR A 40 -6.08 4.49 14.08
N ASN A 41 -5.80 3.19 14.16
CA ASN A 41 -5.86 2.43 15.41
C ASN A 41 -4.76 2.82 16.41
N HIS A 42 -3.70 3.48 15.94
CA HIS A 42 -2.66 4.06 16.79
C HIS A 42 -2.92 5.55 17.09
N GLY A 43 -4.14 6.05 16.81
CA GLY A 43 -4.56 7.40 17.12
C GLY A 43 -4.09 8.47 16.14
N ILE A 44 -3.57 8.07 14.97
CA ILE A 44 -3.11 8.99 13.93
C ILE A 44 -4.28 9.34 13.00
N ASP A 45 -4.45 10.63 12.70
CA ASP A 45 -5.45 11.09 11.74
C ASP A 45 -4.97 10.84 10.30
N VAL A 46 -5.80 10.16 9.50
CA VAL A 46 -5.46 9.73 8.14
C VAL A 46 -6.43 10.34 7.13
N HIS A 47 -5.90 11.07 6.16
CA HIS A 47 -6.63 11.68 5.05
C HIS A 47 -6.40 10.84 3.79
N TYR A 48 -7.37 10.01 3.43
CA TYR A 48 -7.35 9.14 2.25
C TYR A 48 -7.90 9.89 1.03
N ILE A 49 -7.03 10.20 0.07
CA ILE A 49 -7.34 11.07 -1.06
C ILE A 49 -7.41 10.27 -2.37
N GLY A 50 -8.53 10.34 -3.08
CA GLY A 50 -8.71 9.61 -4.33
C GLY A 50 -9.90 10.12 -5.14
N SER A 51 -10.12 9.55 -6.32
CA SER A 51 -11.34 9.85 -7.09
C SER A 51 -12.57 9.35 -6.34
N ALA A 52 -13.73 9.98 -6.56
CA ALA A 52 -15.00 9.56 -5.97
C ALA A 52 -15.32 8.06 -6.17
N ILE A 53 -14.97 7.49 -7.32
CA ILE A 53 -15.19 6.07 -7.63
C ILE A 53 -14.31 5.18 -6.74
N HIS A 54 -12.99 5.43 -6.71
CA HIS A 54 -12.05 4.69 -5.87
C HIS A 54 -12.36 4.83 -4.37
N ASN A 55 -12.70 6.03 -3.90
CA ASN A 55 -13.07 6.25 -2.51
C ASN A 55 -14.38 5.57 -2.14
N ARG A 56 -15.38 5.55 -3.03
CA ARG A 56 -16.61 4.77 -2.82
C ARG A 56 -16.31 3.28 -2.65
N GLN A 57 -15.40 2.73 -3.47
CA GLN A 57 -14.97 1.34 -3.32
C GLN A 57 -14.20 1.11 -2.01
N ALA A 58 -13.30 2.02 -1.64
CA ALA A 58 -12.53 1.94 -0.39
C ALA A 58 -13.45 2.00 0.84
N ARG A 59 -14.36 2.98 0.90
CA ARG A 59 -15.40 3.08 1.94
C ARG A 59 -16.20 1.78 2.06
N HIS A 60 -16.64 1.22 0.93
CA HIS A 60 -17.39 -0.04 0.95
C HIS A 60 -16.57 -1.21 1.54
N ARG A 61 -15.26 -1.28 1.26
CA ARG A 61 -14.36 -2.28 1.85
C ARG A 61 -14.21 -2.07 3.36
N THR A 62 -14.06 -0.82 3.81
CA THR A 62 -14.03 -0.44 5.23
C THR A 62 -15.28 -0.91 5.98
N HIS A 63 -16.47 -0.72 5.39
CA HIS A 63 -17.73 -1.10 6.04
C HIS A 63 -18.03 -2.61 6.01
N ARG A 64 -17.61 -3.35 4.97
CA ARG A 64 -17.99 -4.77 4.78
C ARG A 64 -16.90 -5.80 5.08
N GLY A 65 -15.63 -5.47 4.88
CA GLY A 65 -14.49 -6.40 5.02
C GLY A 65 -13.65 -6.19 6.27
N PHE A 66 -13.75 -5.02 6.89
CA PHE A 66 -12.94 -4.61 8.05
C PHE A 66 -13.79 -4.37 9.31
N HIS A 67 -14.89 -5.11 9.45
CA HIS A 67 -15.95 -4.89 10.46
C HIS A 67 -15.43 -4.88 11.93
N GLY A 68 -14.21 -5.36 12.19
CA GLY A 68 -13.54 -5.25 13.51
C GLY A 68 -12.31 -4.33 13.57
N LEU A 69 -11.71 -3.94 12.44
CA LEU A 69 -10.44 -3.18 12.43
C LEU A 69 -10.62 -1.67 12.40
N ILE A 70 -11.75 -1.17 11.88
CA ILE A 70 -11.96 0.28 11.69
C ILE A 70 -13.14 0.79 12.54
N ALA A 71 -13.97 -0.10 13.08
CA ALA A 71 -15.21 0.26 13.79
C ALA A 71 -15.00 1.25 14.95
N SER A 72 -13.86 1.19 15.67
CA SER A 72 -13.56 2.12 16.76
C SER A 72 -12.81 3.39 16.31
N SER A 73 -12.19 3.39 15.12
CA SER A 73 -11.28 4.44 14.63
C SER A 73 -11.78 5.14 13.36
N THR A 74 -13.02 4.85 12.92
CA THR A 74 -13.65 5.47 11.73
C THR A 74 -13.62 7.00 11.76
N HIS A 75 -13.63 7.61 12.95
CA HIS A 75 -13.61 9.06 13.11
C HIS A 75 -12.29 9.71 12.67
N ARG A 76 -11.20 8.95 12.58
CA ARG A 76 -9.86 9.43 12.19
C ARG A 76 -9.48 9.13 10.74
N LEU A 77 -10.33 8.40 10.00
CA LEU A 77 -10.12 8.11 8.58
C LEU A 77 -11.02 9.01 7.72
N HIS A 78 -10.45 10.07 7.17
CA HIS A 78 -11.15 11.07 6.37
C HIS A 78 -10.97 10.80 4.88
N PHE A 79 -12.05 10.62 4.13
CA PHE A 79 -12.00 10.39 2.68
C PHE A 79 -12.26 11.66 1.90
N HIS A 80 -11.36 12.00 0.99
CA HIS A 80 -11.42 13.21 0.17
C HIS A 80 -11.57 12.86 -1.31
N ASP A 81 -12.71 13.21 -1.90
CA ASP A 81 -13.03 12.96 -3.31
C ASP A 81 -12.43 14.08 -4.17
N LEU A 82 -11.47 13.75 -5.02
CA LEU A 82 -10.86 14.69 -5.96
C LEU A 82 -11.15 14.31 -7.42
N PRO A 83 -11.44 15.30 -8.29
CA PRO A 83 -11.67 15.06 -9.71
C PRO A 83 -10.41 14.63 -10.47
N PHE A 84 -9.23 14.90 -9.90
CA PHE A 84 -7.93 14.51 -10.45
C PHE A 84 -7.09 13.83 -9.36
N PRO A 85 -6.19 12.88 -9.70
CA PRO A 85 -5.28 12.33 -8.72
C PRO A 85 -4.42 13.46 -8.13
N PHE A 86 -4.46 13.62 -6.81
CA PHE A 86 -3.57 14.52 -6.10
C PHE A 86 -2.14 14.05 -6.37
N ALA A 87 -1.38 14.83 -7.13
CA ALA A 87 -0.01 14.45 -7.44
C ALA A 87 0.85 14.63 -6.19
N ALA A 88 1.78 13.70 -5.95
CA ALA A 88 2.79 13.84 -4.89
C ALA A 88 3.56 15.18 -4.99
N SER A 89 3.69 15.75 -6.20
CA SER A 89 4.26 17.08 -6.45
C SER A 89 3.47 18.24 -5.83
N THR A 90 2.17 18.03 -5.54
CA THR A 90 1.35 19.00 -4.83
C THR A 90 1.55 18.91 -3.31
N ALA A 91 1.88 17.72 -2.80
CA ALA A 91 2.20 17.52 -1.39
C ALA A 91 3.54 18.17 -1.01
N SER A 92 4.53 18.18 -1.93
CA SER A 92 5.84 18.80 -1.69
C SER A 92 5.81 20.32 -1.51
N LEU A 93 4.68 20.97 -1.82
CA LEU A 93 4.48 22.40 -1.55
C LEU A 93 4.06 22.67 -0.09
N ILE A 94 3.75 21.63 0.68
CA ILE A 94 3.36 21.75 2.08
C ILE A 94 4.64 21.74 2.92
N PRO A 95 4.94 22.81 3.70
CA PRO A 95 6.13 22.81 4.55
C PRO A 95 5.96 21.81 5.70
N ASN A 96 7.07 21.19 6.10
CA ASN A 96 7.15 20.11 7.12
C ASN A 96 6.41 18.82 6.71
N VAL A 97 6.36 18.50 5.42
CA VAL A 97 5.86 17.21 4.93
C VAL A 97 7.02 16.31 4.53
N GLU A 98 7.01 15.09 5.07
CA GLU A 98 7.83 13.98 4.61
C GLU A 98 7.02 13.07 3.70
N ILE A 99 7.62 12.67 2.59
CA ILE A 99 6.93 11.87 1.57
C ILE A 99 7.47 10.45 1.62
N PHE A 100 6.56 9.50 1.82
CA PHE A 100 6.86 8.08 1.84
C PHE A 100 6.19 7.37 0.65
N VAL A 101 6.88 6.38 0.08
CA VAL A 101 6.29 5.51 -0.95
C VAL A 101 5.95 4.15 -0.35
N PHE A 102 4.69 3.76 -0.47
CA PHE A 102 4.19 2.48 0.01
C PHE A 102 4.25 1.41 -1.10
N TYR A 103 4.96 0.31 -0.83
CA TYR A 103 5.11 -0.86 -1.68
C TYR A 103 4.22 -1.99 -1.14
N PRO A 104 3.10 -2.28 -1.82
CA PRO A 104 2.21 -3.38 -1.44
C PRO A 104 2.72 -4.75 -1.89
N CYS A 105 3.69 -4.78 -2.83
CA CYS A 105 4.33 -6.00 -3.33
C CYS A 105 5.46 -6.45 -2.39
N SER A 106 5.88 -7.71 -2.53
CA SER A 106 7.01 -8.26 -1.78
C SER A 106 8.33 -7.56 -2.11
N ALA A 107 9.30 -7.64 -1.20
CA ALA A 107 10.63 -7.07 -1.40
C ALA A 107 11.34 -7.77 -2.57
N ILE A 108 11.24 -9.11 -2.67
CA ILE A 108 11.87 -9.85 -3.77
C ILE A 108 11.35 -9.44 -5.15
N SER A 109 10.04 -9.16 -5.28
CA SER A 109 9.47 -8.69 -6.55
C SER A 109 10.00 -7.30 -6.90
N SER A 110 10.16 -6.44 -5.90
CA SER A 110 10.65 -5.07 -6.08
C SER A 110 12.13 -5.07 -6.51
N LEU A 111 12.94 -5.94 -5.90
CA LEU A 111 14.36 -6.10 -6.25
C LEU A 111 14.50 -6.66 -7.67
N PHE A 112 13.74 -7.70 -8.00
CA PHE A 112 13.74 -8.29 -9.35
C PHE A 112 13.42 -7.25 -10.43
N PHE A 113 12.35 -6.48 -10.25
CA PHE A 113 11.96 -5.41 -11.18
C PHE A 113 13.00 -4.29 -11.28
N LEU A 114 13.64 -3.94 -10.16
CA LEU A 114 14.71 -2.96 -10.14
C LEU A 114 15.92 -3.45 -10.94
N GLN A 115 16.38 -4.67 -10.68
CA GLN A 115 17.57 -5.22 -11.34
C GLN A 115 17.34 -5.45 -12.85
N GLN A 116 16.17 -5.93 -13.28
CA GLN A 116 15.82 -5.97 -14.70
C GLN A 116 15.76 -4.57 -15.32
N GLY A 117 15.15 -3.60 -14.64
CA GLY A 117 15.09 -2.21 -15.11
C GLY A 117 16.46 -1.52 -15.22
N LEU A 118 17.42 -1.93 -14.39
CA LEU A 118 18.82 -1.48 -14.45
C LEU A 118 19.68 -2.27 -15.46
N GLY A 119 19.12 -3.30 -16.12
CA GLY A 119 19.87 -4.18 -17.02
C GLY A 119 20.88 -5.08 -16.31
N LYS A 120 20.76 -5.27 -14.99
CA LYS A 120 21.61 -6.18 -14.19
C LYS A 120 21.19 -7.65 -14.34
N LEU A 121 19.96 -7.89 -14.76
CA LEU A 121 19.42 -9.20 -15.07
C LEU A 121 19.09 -9.29 -16.56
N ASP A 122 19.24 -10.50 -17.10
CA ASP A 122 18.74 -10.84 -18.42
C ASP A 122 17.23 -10.60 -18.51
N GLU A 123 16.68 -10.61 -19.73
CA GLU A 123 15.24 -10.44 -19.96
C GLU A 123 14.41 -11.59 -19.36
N ASN A 124 14.99 -12.79 -19.30
CA ASN A 124 14.36 -14.04 -18.86
C ASN A 124 15.30 -14.87 -17.94
N PRO A 125 15.68 -14.35 -16.76
CA PRO A 125 16.62 -15.00 -15.88
C PRO A 125 16.01 -16.25 -15.25
N ILE A 126 16.87 -17.20 -14.89
CA ILE A 126 16.51 -18.31 -14.00
C ILE A 126 16.87 -17.86 -12.58
N LEU A 127 15.86 -17.61 -11.77
CA LEU A 127 16.07 -17.18 -10.38
C LEU A 127 16.38 -18.40 -9.49
N PRO A 128 17.32 -18.29 -8.54
CA PRO A 128 17.59 -19.35 -7.58
C PRO A 128 16.32 -19.81 -6.86
N GLY A 129 16.06 -21.13 -6.87
CA GLY A 129 14.87 -21.71 -6.23
C GLY A 129 13.60 -21.69 -7.08
N LEU A 130 13.63 -21.14 -8.30
CA LEU A 130 12.51 -21.14 -9.23
C LEU A 130 12.85 -21.92 -10.50
N HIS A 131 12.01 -22.90 -10.86
CA HIS A 131 12.21 -23.74 -12.04
C HIS A 131 11.75 -23.10 -13.35
N THR A 132 11.15 -21.91 -13.28
CA THR A 132 10.62 -21.17 -14.42
C THR A 132 11.40 -19.90 -14.64
N ARG A 133 11.61 -19.55 -15.91
CA ARG A 133 12.03 -18.20 -16.30
C ARG A 133 10.90 -17.23 -15.97
N VAL A 134 11.27 -16.07 -15.45
CA VAL A 134 10.31 -15.01 -15.12
C VAL A 134 10.76 -13.75 -15.78
N SER A 135 9.88 -13.09 -16.52
CA SER A 135 10.11 -11.75 -17.05
C SER A 135 9.15 -10.74 -16.43
N MET A 136 9.60 -9.49 -16.31
CA MET A 136 8.72 -8.33 -16.14
C MET A 136 7.54 -8.34 -17.12
N HIS A 137 7.78 -8.71 -18.39
CA HIS A 137 6.75 -8.72 -19.43
C HIS A 137 5.66 -9.77 -19.20
N ASP A 138 5.98 -10.86 -18.48
CA ASP A 138 5.00 -11.89 -18.12
C ASP A 138 4.21 -11.50 -16.86
N CYS A 139 4.81 -10.68 -15.99
CA CYS A 139 4.22 -10.28 -14.70
C CYS A 139 3.26 -9.09 -14.84
N ILE A 140 3.56 -8.15 -15.75
CA ILE A 140 2.76 -6.95 -15.97
C ILE A 140 2.64 -6.66 -17.46
N SER A 141 1.46 -6.17 -17.88
CA SER A 141 1.26 -5.76 -19.28
C SER A 141 2.10 -4.53 -19.63
N ASP A 142 2.50 -4.40 -20.89
CA ASP A 142 3.27 -3.24 -21.36
C ASP A 142 2.54 -1.92 -21.11
N GLY A 143 1.22 -1.89 -21.27
CA GLY A 143 0.41 -0.71 -20.97
C GLY A 143 0.47 -0.32 -19.49
N PHE A 144 0.43 -1.31 -18.58
CA PHE A 144 0.56 -1.06 -17.15
C PHE A 144 1.98 -0.62 -16.78
N ARG A 145 3.00 -1.23 -17.37
CA ARG A 145 4.41 -0.89 -17.20
C ARG A 145 4.69 0.55 -17.61
N GLU A 146 4.24 0.95 -18.79
CA GLU A 146 4.40 2.32 -19.29
C GLU A 146 3.66 3.33 -18.39
N PHE A 147 2.43 3.01 -17.98
CA PHE A 147 1.70 3.81 -17.01
C PHE A 147 2.48 3.97 -15.70
N PHE A 148 2.96 2.86 -15.13
CA PHE A 148 3.69 2.84 -13.86
C PHE A 148 4.98 3.66 -13.95
N PHE A 149 5.78 3.47 -15.00
CA PHE A 149 7.00 4.24 -15.20
C PHE A 149 6.72 5.73 -15.42
N ARG A 150 5.66 6.07 -16.13
CA ARG A 150 5.24 7.48 -16.28
C ARG A 150 4.89 8.10 -14.93
N GLN A 151 4.15 7.38 -14.07
CA GLN A 151 3.84 7.87 -12.72
C GLN A 151 5.11 8.08 -11.90
N MET A 152 6.00 7.08 -11.87
CA MET A 152 7.26 7.15 -11.13
C MET A 152 8.17 8.29 -11.62
N ARG A 153 8.28 8.51 -12.94
CA ARG A 153 9.06 9.61 -13.53
C ARG A 153 8.44 10.99 -13.29
N SER A 154 7.11 11.06 -13.20
CA SER A 154 6.39 12.30 -12.91
C SER A 154 6.47 12.72 -11.44
N GLN A 155 6.97 11.84 -10.56
CA GLN A 155 7.16 12.15 -9.16
C GLN A 155 8.47 12.94 -8.98
N THR A 156 8.34 14.26 -8.85
CA THR A 156 9.46 15.19 -8.61
C THR A 156 9.79 15.39 -7.13
N ALA A 157 9.04 14.73 -6.25
CA ALA A 157 9.18 14.89 -4.80
C ALA A 157 10.40 14.14 -4.25
N VAL A 158 11.11 14.77 -3.30
CA VAL A 158 12.13 14.10 -2.49
C VAL A 158 11.43 13.08 -1.59
N ILE A 159 11.82 11.81 -1.68
CA ILE A 159 11.25 10.69 -0.91
C ILE A 159 12.07 10.53 0.36
N ALA A 160 11.43 10.70 1.52
CA ALA A 160 12.06 10.55 2.84
C ALA A 160 12.25 9.06 3.21
N GLY A 161 11.37 8.19 2.74
CA GLY A 161 11.46 6.76 3.05
C GLY A 161 10.52 5.90 2.21
N ARG A 162 10.71 4.59 2.33
CA ARG A 162 9.85 3.60 1.68
C ARG A 162 9.25 2.68 2.71
N ILE A 163 8.00 2.31 2.52
CA ILE A 163 7.24 1.42 3.42
C ILE A 163 6.89 0.17 2.63
N MET A 164 7.19 -1.01 3.13
CA MET A 164 6.94 -2.28 2.44
C MET A 164 6.03 -3.18 3.26
N ASN A 165 5.04 -3.81 2.61
CA ASN A 165 4.16 -4.80 3.22
C ASN A 165 4.85 -6.16 3.34
N THR A 166 5.92 -6.22 4.13
CA THR A 166 6.70 -7.42 4.46
C THR A 166 7.32 -7.26 5.84
N SER A 167 8.13 -8.22 6.28
CA SER A 167 8.88 -8.13 7.54
C SER A 167 10.31 -8.64 7.37
N HIS A 168 11.21 -8.23 8.26
CA HIS A 168 12.58 -8.74 8.30
C HIS A 168 12.63 -10.26 8.51
N ALA A 169 11.64 -10.84 9.19
CA ALA A 169 11.56 -12.28 9.38
C ALA A 169 11.28 -13.05 8.08
N ILE A 170 10.68 -12.40 7.06
CA ILE A 170 10.34 -13.03 5.78
C ILE A 170 11.36 -12.67 4.71
N GLU A 171 11.73 -11.39 4.59
CA GLU A 171 12.53 -10.87 3.48
C GLU A 171 13.69 -9.96 3.93
N GLY A 172 14.20 -10.11 5.15
CA GLY A 172 15.23 -9.22 5.73
C GLY A 172 16.44 -8.97 4.83
N ALA A 173 17.09 -10.02 4.33
CA ALA A 173 18.26 -9.88 3.47
C ALA A 173 17.96 -9.12 2.16
N ILE A 174 16.74 -9.26 1.63
CA ILE A 174 16.31 -8.56 0.42
C ILE A 174 16.00 -7.08 0.72
N LEU A 175 15.47 -6.78 1.91
CA LEU A 175 15.27 -5.40 2.36
C LEU A 175 16.61 -4.66 2.49
N ASP A 176 17.64 -5.33 3.01
CA ASP A 176 18.99 -4.76 3.12
C ASP A 176 19.57 -4.46 1.72
N GLU A 177 19.45 -5.40 0.78
CA GLU A 177 19.88 -5.19 -0.61
C GLU A 177 19.14 -4.03 -1.29
N LEU A 178 17.82 -3.92 -1.09
CA LEU A 178 17.03 -2.80 -1.61
C LEU A 178 17.44 -1.45 -1.01
N LEU A 179 17.85 -1.42 0.25
CA LEU A 179 18.30 -0.21 0.93
C LEU A 179 19.58 0.33 0.29
N GLU A 180 20.51 -0.57 -0.04
CA GLU A 180 21.74 -0.25 -0.78
C GLU A 180 21.43 0.20 -2.22
N GLU A 181 20.62 -0.56 -2.96
CA GLU A 181 20.30 -0.28 -4.37
C GLU A 181 19.56 1.05 -4.55
N TRP A 182 18.62 1.36 -3.65
CA TRP A 182 17.90 2.63 -3.68
C TRP A 182 18.66 3.78 -3.02
N LYS A 183 19.81 3.53 -2.37
CA LYS A 183 20.59 4.52 -1.62
C LYS A 183 19.73 5.30 -0.62
N MET A 184 18.87 4.57 0.09
CA MET A 184 17.95 5.13 1.06
C MET A 184 18.49 4.95 2.47
N GLU A 185 18.14 5.86 3.37
CA GLU A 185 18.47 5.69 4.79
C GLU A 185 17.57 4.65 5.46
N HIS A 186 16.29 4.61 5.08
CA HIS A 186 15.28 3.80 5.75
C HIS A 186 14.28 3.13 4.80
N ILE A 187 14.08 1.82 5.03
CA ILE A 187 12.94 1.04 4.55
C ILE A 187 12.17 0.51 5.76
N PHE A 188 10.89 0.85 5.85
CA PHE A 188 10.01 0.42 6.94
C PHE A 188 9.22 -0.83 6.53
N ALA A 189 9.56 -1.97 7.10
CA ALA A 189 8.84 -3.23 6.90
C ALA A 189 7.68 -3.32 7.92
N VAL A 190 6.44 -3.17 7.45
CA VAL A 190 5.23 -3.04 8.30
C VAL A 190 4.24 -4.20 8.14
N GLY A 191 4.63 -5.23 7.41
CA GLY A 191 3.81 -6.39 7.10
C GLY A 191 4.06 -7.59 8.01
N PRO A 192 3.33 -8.69 7.77
CA PRO A 192 2.24 -8.79 6.80
C PRO A 192 0.98 -8.06 7.30
N LEU A 193 0.44 -7.16 6.47
CA LEU A 193 -0.83 -6.49 6.73
C LEU A 193 -1.96 -7.51 6.60
N ASN A 194 -2.55 -7.89 7.72
CA ASN A 194 -3.63 -8.87 7.75
C ASN A 194 -4.97 -8.25 7.31
N PRO A 195 -5.74 -8.90 6.42
CA PRO A 195 -7.18 -8.66 6.36
C PRO A 195 -7.76 -9.21 7.67
N GLY A 196 -8.13 -8.31 8.59
CA GLY A 196 -8.34 -8.64 10.00
C GLY A 196 -9.18 -9.89 10.29
N ARG A 197 -8.85 -10.57 11.39
CA ARG A 197 -9.81 -11.50 12.00
C ARG A 197 -11.01 -10.70 12.54
N PRO A 198 -12.25 -11.18 12.36
CA PRO A 198 -13.37 -10.63 13.10
C PRO A 198 -13.09 -10.76 14.61
N SER A 199 -13.38 -9.70 15.36
CA SER A 199 -13.39 -9.77 16.82
C SER A 199 -14.33 -10.90 17.24
N THR A 200 -13.87 -11.74 18.16
CA THR A 200 -14.70 -12.78 18.78
C THR A 200 -15.71 -12.09 19.70
N GLY A 201 -16.79 -11.59 19.10
CA GLY A 201 -17.83 -10.81 19.74
C GLY A 201 -19.17 -10.97 19.04
N SER A 202 -19.72 -12.19 19.12
CA SER A 202 -21.11 -12.59 18.84
C SER A 202 -21.68 -12.47 17.41
N THR A 203 -22.31 -13.59 17.01
CA THR A 203 -23.21 -13.84 15.88
C THR A 203 -22.57 -14.08 14.51
N THR A 204 -22.24 -15.35 14.32
CA THR A 204 -22.09 -16.09 13.06
C THR A 204 -22.96 -15.59 11.91
N LYS A 205 -22.32 -15.03 10.89
CA LYS A 205 -22.68 -15.31 9.49
C LYS A 205 -21.50 -16.03 8.85
N THR A 206 -21.57 -17.35 8.87
CA THR A 206 -20.69 -18.23 8.09
C THR A 206 -20.83 -17.83 6.61
N SER A 207 -19.71 -17.50 5.96
CA SER A 207 -19.68 -17.43 4.50
C SER A 207 -19.96 -18.83 3.96
N ALA A 208 -20.81 -18.94 2.94
CA ALA A 208 -21.23 -20.22 2.36
C ALA A 208 -20.07 -21.15 1.91
N SER A 209 -18.84 -20.62 1.79
CA SER A 209 -17.62 -21.37 1.50
C SER A 209 -17.04 -22.17 2.68
N SER A 210 -17.41 -21.89 3.93
CA SER A 210 -16.85 -22.60 5.10
C SER A 210 -17.36 -24.04 5.27
N GLY A 211 -18.43 -24.41 4.58
CA GLY A 211 -18.95 -25.78 4.58
C GLY A 211 -18.10 -26.78 3.79
N TRP A 212 -17.23 -26.31 2.90
CA TRP A 212 -16.40 -27.18 2.05
C TRP A 212 -15.15 -27.71 2.75
N THR A 213 -14.70 -27.06 3.82
CA THR A 213 -13.46 -27.43 4.54
C THR A 213 -13.69 -28.44 5.67
N SER A 214 -14.94 -28.75 6.04
CA SER A 214 -15.24 -29.66 7.16
C SER A 214 -15.42 -31.13 6.77
N SER A 215 -15.40 -31.48 5.49
CA SER A 215 -15.72 -32.83 5.02
C SER A 215 -14.58 -33.58 4.31
N ARG A 216 -13.33 -33.39 4.74
CA ARG A 216 -12.24 -34.34 4.43
C ARG A 216 -11.59 -34.83 5.72
N ARG A 217 -12.22 -35.80 6.37
CA ARG A 217 -11.44 -36.84 7.04
C ARG A 217 -10.98 -37.78 5.94
N LEU A 218 -9.68 -37.77 5.67
CA LEU A 218 -9.04 -38.75 4.80
C LEU A 218 -9.23 -40.15 5.43
N PRO A 219 -9.40 -41.21 4.62
CA PRO A 219 -9.37 -42.59 5.10
C PRO A 219 -8.01 -42.96 5.70
#